data_AF-A0A1T5FEJ6-F1
#
_entry.id   AF-A0A1T5FEJ6-F1
#
_cell.length_a   1.000
_cell.length_b   1.000
_cell.length_c   1.000
_cell.angle_alpha   90.00
_cell.angle_beta   90.00
_cell.angle_gamma   90.00
#
_symmetry.space_group_name_H-M   'P 1'
#
loop_
_entity.id
_entity.type
_entity.pdbx_description
1 polymer ?
#
loop_
_entity_poly.entity_id
_entity_poly.type
_entity_poly.pdbx_seq_one_letter_code
_entity_poly.pdbx_strand_id
1 'polypeptide(L)'
;MKKLHRLLLFSFVSAGLVGCEDNILDIPNENNPDFARVYATGPDVENVASGLYNAVFIGENNTNGVQPMLATAADNVTCSFGNFGMRDMSWEPRNFAWDNSPTYANSGQTNNSYNRWYSAIGTASNVLRAIDGGVQIGANGADNNRTRAFAKFTLGLAYGNLALVFDRAHIVDETKTVDAALETAVPYEEVASAAIAYLEEALALSNESFTIPASWLGAPADVSSADFSKIINTSAARILSYLPRNNAAVVDVDWARVRAYADNGITADWLVLQDGTTRWYFNSGDYLRRVGWGRTDMYVVNMMEPSLPAYWEDRGDFPTPPEPATALDNRLKTDFQYMPSNDFIADRGYYHFSCYRLKRYDAVFQPNIGSKPTVALAENDMLRAEARAYLGDLAGAAAIINAGTRVTRGNLDPVAADFDDIIEAIHHERHVELHTTGFGVQFFQMRKLDLLQIGTPLHLPLPGALLQNLGLTEFYTFGTVAAADGIGTSNGGWR
;
A
#
# COMPACT_ATOMS: atom_id res chain seq x y z
N MET A 1 -47.31 40.59 -70.45
CA MET A 1 -46.37 40.34 -69.33
C MET A 1 -46.48 38.84 -69.01
N LYS A 2 -45.50 37.97 -69.35
CA LYS A 2 -44.45 37.42 -68.43
C LYS A 2 -45.00 37.14 -67.01
N LYS A 3 -44.91 35.97 -66.33
CA LYS A 3 -44.18 34.66 -66.42
C LYS A 3 -45.02 33.61 -65.59
N LEU A 4 -44.78 32.29 -65.45
CA LEU A 4 -44.06 31.22 -66.18
C LEU A 4 -44.18 29.85 -65.42
N HIS A 5 -44.77 28.78 -66.02
CA HIS A 5 -44.65 27.33 -65.63
C HIS A 5 -45.29 26.91 -64.27
N ARG A 6 -46.18 25.91 -64.14
CA ARG A 6 -46.18 24.44 -64.39
C ARG A 6 -45.64 23.57 -63.21
N LEU A 7 -46.57 22.84 -62.54
CA LEU A 7 -46.40 21.58 -61.76
C LEU A 7 -45.49 21.68 -60.48
N LEU A 8 -45.61 20.87 -59.41
CA LEU A 8 -46.54 19.78 -59.01
C LEU A 8 -46.49 19.61 -57.45
N LEU A 9 -47.54 18.99 -56.88
CA LEU A 9 -47.65 18.24 -55.60
C LEU A 9 -46.69 18.49 -54.41
N PHE A 10 -47.28 18.67 -53.22
CA PHE A 10 -46.90 17.93 -52.00
C PHE A 10 -48.13 17.79 -51.08
N SER A 11 -48.65 16.57 -50.94
CA SER A 11 -49.69 16.25 -49.93
C SER A 11 -49.01 15.76 -48.66
N PHE A 12 -49.29 16.42 -47.54
CA PHE A 12 -48.92 15.96 -46.21
C PHE A 12 -49.85 14.80 -45.82
N VAL A 13 -49.31 13.60 -45.61
CA VAL A 13 -50.07 12.46 -45.04
C VAL A 13 -49.29 11.90 -43.87
N SER A 14 -49.81 12.13 -42.68
CA SER A 14 -49.33 11.57 -41.42
C SER A 14 -49.60 10.07 -41.39
N ALA A 15 -48.60 9.24 -41.10
CA ALA A 15 -48.76 7.79 -40.98
C ALA A 15 -47.97 7.22 -39.78
N GLY A 16 -48.72 6.62 -38.86
CA GLY A 16 -48.32 5.45 -38.06
C GLY A 16 -47.03 5.53 -37.25
N LEU A 17 -47.16 5.81 -35.95
CA LEU A 17 -46.25 5.25 -34.95
C LEU A 17 -46.39 3.72 -34.97
N VAL A 18 -45.39 3.03 -35.50
CA VAL A 18 -45.12 1.61 -35.18
C VAL A 18 -43.94 1.62 -34.23
N GLY A 19 -44.18 1.28 -32.96
CA GLY A 19 -43.10 1.11 -32.00
C GLY A 19 -42.27 -0.11 -32.40
N CYS A 20 -40.96 0.08 -32.54
CA CYS A 20 -40.04 -1.06 -32.51
C CYS A 20 -40.07 -1.65 -31.09
N GLU A 21 -40.10 -2.98 -31.00
CA GLU A 21 -40.06 -3.69 -29.72
C GLU A 21 -38.77 -3.37 -28.96
N ASP A 22 -38.88 -3.11 -27.65
CA ASP A 22 -37.76 -2.67 -26.78
C ASP A 22 -36.60 -3.68 -26.68
N ASN A 23 -36.73 -4.89 -27.25
CA ASN A 23 -35.80 -6.02 -27.07
C ASN A 23 -34.97 -6.37 -28.33
N ILE A 24 -34.89 -5.52 -29.35
CA ILE A 24 -34.09 -5.79 -30.58
C ILE A 24 -32.57 -5.72 -30.36
N LEU A 25 -32.11 -5.21 -29.21
CA LEU A 25 -30.68 -5.14 -28.86
C LEU A 25 -30.28 -5.94 -27.61
N ASP A 26 -31.21 -6.66 -26.99
CA ASP A 26 -30.91 -7.67 -25.96
C ASP A 26 -30.39 -8.96 -26.61
N ILE A 27 -29.19 -8.85 -27.20
CA ILE A 27 -28.33 -10.02 -27.43
C ILE A 27 -27.71 -10.33 -26.07
N PRO A 28 -28.01 -11.49 -25.44
CA PRO A 28 -27.36 -11.86 -24.19
C PRO A 28 -25.85 -11.87 -24.42
N ASN A 29 -25.12 -11.08 -23.63
CA ASN A 29 -23.66 -11.08 -23.72
C ASN A 29 -23.14 -12.40 -23.14
N GLU A 30 -22.99 -13.43 -23.98
CA GLU A 30 -22.44 -14.74 -23.61
C GLU A 30 -20.98 -14.67 -23.10
N ASN A 31 -20.32 -13.52 -23.25
CA ASN A 31 -19.00 -13.21 -22.70
C ASN A 31 -19.05 -12.37 -21.41
N ASN A 32 -20.23 -12.02 -20.89
CA ASN A 32 -20.34 -11.49 -19.53
C ASN A 32 -20.23 -12.66 -18.55
N PRO A 33 -19.23 -12.69 -17.65
CA PRO A 33 -19.08 -13.77 -16.70
C PRO A 33 -20.22 -13.75 -15.65
N ASP A 34 -21.27 -14.52 -15.90
CA ASP A 34 -22.29 -14.83 -14.90
C ASP A 34 -21.61 -15.50 -13.68
N PHE A 35 -21.96 -15.05 -12.48
CA PHE A 35 -21.54 -15.65 -11.22
C PHE A 35 -21.81 -17.16 -11.21
N ALA A 36 -22.98 -17.58 -11.70
CA ALA A 36 -23.36 -19.00 -11.77
C ALA A 36 -22.48 -19.83 -12.73
N ARG A 37 -21.75 -19.18 -13.65
CA ARG A 37 -20.82 -19.81 -14.60
C ARG A 37 -19.37 -19.78 -14.13
N VAL A 38 -18.94 -18.72 -13.44
CA VAL A 38 -17.55 -18.58 -12.95
C VAL A 38 -17.32 -19.24 -11.59
N TYR A 39 -18.37 -19.44 -10.80
CA TYR A 39 -18.29 -20.08 -9.48
C TYR A 39 -19.08 -21.41 -9.45
N ALA A 40 -19.20 -22.07 -10.61
CA ALA A 40 -20.02 -23.26 -10.81
C ALA A 40 -19.48 -24.52 -10.12
N THR A 41 -18.15 -24.68 -10.07
CA THR A 41 -17.49 -25.89 -9.56
C THR A 41 -16.32 -25.55 -8.63
N GLY A 42 -15.94 -26.51 -7.77
CA GLY A 42 -14.81 -26.36 -6.87
C GLY A 42 -13.51 -25.90 -7.54
N PRO A 43 -13.08 -26.52 -8.65
CA PRO A 43 -11.92 -26.07 -9.42
C PRO A 43 -12.02 -24.64 -9.97
N ASP A 44 -13.21 -24.16 -10.34
CA ASP A 44 -13.38 -22.78 -10.83
C ASP A 44 -13.18 -21.78 -9.68
N VAL A 45 -13.82 -22.05 -8.54
CA VAL A 45 -13.65 -21.24 -7.31
C VAL A 45 -12.20 -21.26 -6.82
N GLU A 46 -11.52 -22.40 -6.90
CA GLU A 46 -10.12 -22.55 -6.52
C GLU A 46 -9.16 -21.77 -7.45
N ASN A 47 -9.40 -21.82 -8.76
CA ASN A 47 -8.67 -21.02 -9.74
C ASN A 47 -8.80 -19.51 -9.45
N VAL A 48 -10.02 -19.05 -9.15
CA VAL A 48 -10.26 -17.65 -8.79
C VAL A 48 -9.61 -17.29 -7.45
N ALA A 49 -9.73 -18.15 -6.44
CA ALA A 49 -9.10 -17.95 -5.12
C ALA A 49 -7.57 -17.80 -5.21
N SER A 50 -6.92 -18.54 -6.12
CA SER A 50 -5.47 -18.45 -6.34
C SER A 50 -4.95 -17.06 -6.78
N GLY A 51 -5.83 -16.20 -7.29
CA GLY A 51 -5.51 -14.84 -7.73
C GLY A 51 -5.65 -13.76 -6.65
N LEU A 52 -6.28 -14.08 -5.51
CA LEU A 52 -6.74 -13.08 -4.53
C LEU A 52 -5.61 -12.22 -3.95
N TYR A 53 -4.58 -12.84 -3.37
CA TYR A 53 -3.43 -12.10 -2.83
C TYR A 53 -2.63 -11.37 -3.92
N ASN A 54 -2.60 -11.87 -5.16
CA ASN A 54 -1.92 -11.18 -6.25
C ASN A 54 -2.56 -9.82 -6.57
N ALA A 55 -3.89 -9.71 -6.50
CA ALA A 55 -4.57 -8.42 -6.65
C ALA A 55 -4.17 -7.44 -5.53
N VAL A 56 -4.07 -7.90 -4.27
CA VAL A 56 -3.61 -7.09 -3.13
C VAL A 56 -2.16 -6.63 -3.33
N PHE A 57 -1.26 -7.57 -3.64
CA PHE A 57 0.16 -7.33 -3.89
C PHE A 57 0.41 -6.32 -5.02
N ILE A 58 -0.38 -6.39 -6.11
CA ILE A 58 -0.31 -5.40 -7.19
C ILE A 58 -0.78 -4.03 -6.73
N GLY A 59 -1.87 -3.95 -5.95
CA GLY A 59 -2.33 -2.69 -5.36
C GLY A 59 -1.30 -2.03 -4.43
N GLU A 60 -0.48 -2.84 -3.76
CA GLU A 60 0.64 -2.39 -2.93
C GLU A 60 1.90 -1.98 -3.73
N ASN A 61 2.27 -2.73 -4.79
CA ASN A 61 3.63 -2.67 -5.36
C ASN A 61 3.72 -2.20 -6.83
N ASN A 62 2.61 -1.81 -7.46
CA ASN A 62 2.62 -1.26 -8.83
C ASN A 62 3.07 0.21 -8.85
N THR A 63 3.81 0.63 -9.88
CA THR A 63 4.24 2.04 -10.08
C THR A 63 3.10 2.99 -10.40
N ASN A 64 1.95 2.46 -10.80
CA ASN A 64 0.70 3.20 -10.93
C ASN A 64 -0.17 3.11 -9.66
N GLY A 65 0.34 2.57 -8.56
CA GLY A 65 -0.31 2.55 -7.24
C GLY A 65 0.37 3.50 -6.25
N VAL A 66 -0.15 3.59 -5.03
CA VAL A 66 0.27 4.63 -4.06
C VAL A 66 1.69 4.48 -3.48
N GLN A 67 2.43 3.38 -3.70
CA GLN A 67 3.75 3.19 -3.07
C GLN A 67 4.78 4.28 -3.41
N PRO A 68 4.98 4.72 -4.67
CA PRO A 68 6.02 5.69 -4.97
C PRO A 68 5.71 7.06 -4.35
N MET A 69 4.45 7.51 -4.48
CA MET A 69 4.01 8.79 -3.93
C MET A 69 4.07 8.83 -2.39
N LEU A 70 3.81 7.71 -1.69
CA LEU A 70 3.99 7.65 -0.23
C LEU A 70 5.47 7.59 0.19
N ALA A 71 6.32 6.90 -0.59
CA ALA A 71 7.75 6.82 -0.30
C ALA A 71 8.47 8.18 -0.40
N THR A 72 8.01 9.06 -1.30
CA THR A 72 8.51 10.44 -1.45
C THR A 72 7.76 11.48 -0.63
N ALA A 73 6.55 11.17 -0.15
CA ALA A 73 5.88 11.96 0.90
C ALA A 73 6.57 11.78 2.27
N ALA A 74 7.13 10.60 2.53
CA ALA A 74 7.79 10.24 3.78
C ALA A 74 9.27 10.62 3.86
N ASP A 75 9.82 11.29 2.84
CA ASP A 75 11.25 11.58 2.70
C ASP A 75 12.13 10.34 2.97
N ASN A 76 11.67 9.17 2.54
CA ASN A 76 12.45 7.93 2.56
C ASN A 76 13.19 7.76 1.22
N VAL A 77 12.49 8.08 0.13
CA VAL A 77 13.02 8.11 -1.23
C VAL A 77 12.80 9.51 -1.79
N THR A 78 13.72 9.99 -2.61
CA THR A 78 13.58 11.24 -3.35
C THR A 78 13.60 11.00 -4.87
N CYS A 79 12.83 11.83 -5.59
CA CYS A 79 12.66 11.77 -7.03
C CYS A 79 12.11 13.08 -7.61
N SER A 80 12.81 13.67 -8.58
CA SER A 80 12.34 14.87 -9.32
C SER A 80 11.47 14.56 -10.56
N PHE A 81 11.12 13.29 -10.81
CA PHE A 81 10.34 12.92 -12.00
C PHE A 81 8.83 13.13 -11.77
N GLY A 82 8.19 13.85 -12.69
CA GLY A 82 6.75 14.18 -12.64
C GLY A 82 5.83 13.01 -12.99
N ASN A 83 6.15 11.79 -12.53
CA ASN A 83 5.37 10.58 -12.73
C ASN A 83 5.20 9.83 -11.39
N PHE A 84 4.30 8.84 -11.39
CA PHE A 84 3.99 8.00 -10.22
C PHE A 84 3.56 8.79 -8.96
N GLY A 85 3.06 10.02 -9.15
CA GLY A 85 2.73 10.96 -8.07
C GLY A 85 3.93 11.46 -7.24
N MET A 86 5.16 11.04 -7.55
CA MET A 86 6.33 11.23 -6.69
C MET A 86 6.67 12.70 -6.47
N ARG A 87 6.92 13.46 -7.54
CA ARG A 87 7.31 14.87 -7.45
C ARG A 87 6.27 15.74 -6.76
N ASP A 88 4.99 15.49 -7.04
CA ASP A 88 3.91 16.33 -6.54
C ASP A 88 3.65 16.04 -5.04
N MET A 89 3.92 14.80 -4.58
CA MET A 89 3.96 14.45 -3.15
C MET A 89 5.31 14.73 -2.46
N SER A 90 6.34 15.19 -3.18
CA SER A 90 7.65 15.58 -2.64
C SER A 90 8.03 17.03 -2.94
N TRP A 91 7.06 17.89 -3.27
CA TRP A 91 7.32 19.29 -3.57
C TRP A 91 7.61 20.08 -2.30
N GLU A 92 8.69 20.86 -2.27
CA GLU A 92 9.03 21.75 -1.17
C GLU A 92 8.90 23.24 -1.54
N PRO A 93 8.32 24.09 -0.67
CA PRO A 93 7.44 23.72 0.45
C PRO A 93 6.15 23.01 -0.04
N ARG A 94 5.54 22.17 0.79
CA ARG A 94 4.39 21.30 0.45
C ARG A 94 3.09 22.12 0.27
N ASN A 95 3.06 22.99 -0.73
CA ASN A 95 1.97 23.94 -1.02
C ASN A 95 1.04 23.46 -2.15
N PHE A 96 1.12 22.17 -2.50
CA PHE A 96 0.25 21.52 -3.46
C PHE A 96 -0.55 20.44 -2.73
N ALA A 97 -1.87 20.56 -2.76
CA ALA A 97 -2.76 19.46 -2.37
C ALA A 97 -2.62 18.31 -3.38
N TRP A 98 -2.99 17.10 -2.98
CA TRP A 98 -3.16 16.02 -3.95
C TRP A 98 -4.25 16.39 -4.97
N ASP A 99 -3.95 16.35 -6.27
CA ASP A 99 -4.97 16.58 -7.29
C ASP A 99 -5.84 15.33 -7.44
N ASN A 100 -7.00 15.35 -6.77
CA ASN A 100 -7.97 14.27 -6.80
C ASN A 100 -8.92 14.34 -8.01
N SER A 101 -8.64 15.14 -9.04
CA SER A 101 -9.44 15.14 -10.27
C SER A 101 -9.35 13.79 -11.00
N PRO A 102 -10.46 13.23 -11.52
CA PRO A 102 -10.44 12.06 -12.41
C PRO A 102 -9.50 12.24 -13.60
N THR A 103 -9.39 13.48 -14.12
CA THR A 103 -8.62 13.82 -15.32
C THR A 103 -7.16 14.20 -15.03
N TYR A 104 -6.74 14.22 -13.77
CA TYR A 104 -5.36 14.51 -13.40
C TYR A 104 -4.39 13.44 -13.93
N ALA A 105 -3.21 13.85 -14.41
CA ALA A 105 -2.28 12.96 -15.11
C ALA A 105 -1.76 11.79 -14.23
N ASN A 106 -1.67 11.97 -12.92
CA ASN A 106 -1.34 10.88 -11.97
C ASN A 106 -2.57 10.39 -11.17
N SER A 107 -3.82 10.68 -11.59
CA SER A 107 -5.03 10.16 -10.91
C SER A 107 -5.05 8.62 -10.82
N GLY A 108 -4.28 7.96 -11.69
CA GLY A 108 -3.99 6.53 -11.63
C GLY A 108 -3.48 6.04 -10.26
N GLN A 109 -2.71 6.82 -9.49
CA GLN A 109 -2.07 6.32 -8.26
C GLN A 109 -3.08 5.85 -7.21
N THR A 110 -4.03 6.71 -6.84
CA THR A 110 -5.11 6.36 -5.92
C THR A 110 -6.08 5.36 -6.55
N ASN A 111 -6.46 5.57 -7.81
CA ASN A 111 -7.39 4.72 -8.53
C ASN A 111 -6.92 3.26 -8.65
N ASN A 112 -5.63 3.01 -8.92
CA ASN A 112 -5.13 1.64 -9.13
C ASN A 112 -5.17 0.84 -7.84
N SER A 113 -4.55 1.36 -6.77
CA SER A 113 -4.50 0.67 -5.47
C SER A 113 -5.91 0.43 -4.92
N TYR A 114 -6.77 1.45 -4.95
CA TYR A 114 -8.18 1.32 -4.53
C TYR A 114 -8.92 0.25 -5.33
N ASN A 115 -8.89 0.31 -6.66
CA ASN A 115 -9.60 -0.65 -7.51
C ASN A 115 -9.03 -2.07 -7.42
N ARG A 116 -7.73 -2.22 -7.17
CA ARG A 116 -7.08 -3.53 -6.94
C ARG A 116 -7.54 -4.16 -5.62
N TRP A 117 -7.61 -3.38 -4.54
CA TRP A 117 -8.10 -3.85 -3.26
C TRP A 117 -9.60 -4.15 -3.29
N TYR A 118 -10.42 -3.32 -3.93
CA TYR A 118 -11.85 -3.64 -4.15
C TYR A 118 -12.09 -4.82 -5.09
N SER A 119 -11.25 -5.01 -6.11
CA SER A 119 -11.29 -6.21 -6.95
C SER A 119 -10.98 -7.47 -6.14
N ALA A 120 -10.00 -7.42 -5.23
CA ALA A 120 -9.70 -8.50 -4.30
C ALA A 120 -10.88 -8.78 -3.34
N ILE A 121 -11.47 -7.72 -2.75
CA ILE A 121 -12.65 -7.81 -1.87
C ILE A 121 -13.83 -8.47 -2.59
N GLY A 122 -14.28 -7.92 -3.73
CA GLY A 122 -15.42 -8.46 -4.47
C GLY A 122 -15.21 -9.91 -4.92
N THR A 123 -13.98 -10.27 -5.26
CA THR A 123 -13.62 -11.65 -5.63
C THR A 123 -13.63 -12.58 -4.41
N ALA A 124 -13.08 -12.16 -3.27
CA ALA A 124 -13.13 -12.93 -2.02
C ALA A 124 -14.58 -13.15 -1.54
N SER A 125 -15.41 -12.10 -1.57
CA SER A 125 -16.84 -12.17 -1.25
C SER A 125 -17.61 -13.10 -2.19
N ASN A 126 -17.23 -13.16 -3.48
CA ASN A 126 -17.81 -14.12 -4.43
C ASN A 126 -17.40 -15.57 -4.13
N VAL A 127 -16.11 -15.80 -3.82
CA VAL A 127 -15.59 -17.11 -3.39
C VAL A 127 -16.33 -17.60 -2.13
N LEU A 128 -16.51 -16.73 -1.14
CA LEU A 128 -17.23 -17.04 0.10
C LEU A 128 -18.70 -17.38 -0.19
N ARG A 129 -19.43 -16.53 -0.94
CA ARG A 129 -20.81 -16.82 -1.39
C ARG A 129 -20.94 -18.15 -2.14
N ALA A 130 -19.95 -18.56 -2.93
CA ALA A 130 -19.99 -19.83 -3.64
C ALA A 130 -19.92 -21.04 -2.69
N ILE A 131 -19.01 -20.99 -1.70
CA ILE A 131 -18.87 -22.06 -0.71
C ILE A 131 -20.07 -22.08 0.26
N ASP A 132 -20.65 -20.92 0.61
CA ASP A 132 -21.90 -20.81 1.36
C ASP A 132 -23.11 -21.34 0.57
N GLY A 133 -23.12 -21.15 -0.75
CA GLY A 133 -24.08 -21.75 -1.68
C GLY A 133 -23.92 -23.27 -1.86
N GLY A 134 -22.94 -23.90 -1.20
CA GLY A 134 -22.73 -25.35 -1.18
C GLY A 134 -21.70 -25.88 -2.17
N VAL A 135 -20.97 -25.03 -2.89
CA VAL A 135 -19.86 -25.48 -3.75
C VAL A 135 -18.74 -26.07 -2.89
N GLN A 136 -18.34 -27.29 -3.22
CA GLN A 136 -17.30 -28.03 -2.50
C GLN A 136 -15.94 -27.87 -3.19
N ILE A 137 -14.94 -27.38 -2.45
CA ILE A 137 -13.56 -27.22 -2.92
C ILE A 137 -12.74 -28.46 -2.55
N GLY A 138 -11.94 -28.96 -3.49
CA GLY A 138 -11.23 -30.23 -3.34
C GLY A 138 -12.16 -31.44 -3.25
N ALA A 139 -11.61 -32.60 -2.91
CA ALA A 139 -12.38 -33.83 -2.79
C ALA A 139 -13.38 -33.76 -1.62
N ASN A 140 -14.68 -33.78 -1.93
CA ASN A 140 -15.77 -33.71 -0.94
C ASN A 140 -15.71 -32.51 0.02
N GLY A 141 -15.14 -31.37 -0.41
CA GLY A 141 -15.07 -30.15 0.40
C GLY A 141 -13.86 -30.06 1.33
N ALA A 142 -12.87 -30.95 1.21
CA ALA A 142 -11.67 -30.96 2.05
C ALA A 142 -10.90 -29.63 2.06
N ASP A 143 -10.94 -28.86 0.96
CA ASP A 143 -10.25 -27.58 0.82
C ASP A 143 -11.15 -26.37 1.10
N ASN A 144 -12.38 -26.57 1.59
CA ASN A 144 -13.30 -25.48 1.92
C ASN A 144 -12.70 -24.53 2.97
N ASN A 145 -12.15 -25.05 4.07
CA ASN A 145 -11.62 -24.25 5.17
C ASN A 145 -10.35 -23.48 4.77
N ARG A 146 -9.44 -24.10 4.02
CA ARG A 146 -8.30 -23.42 3.37
C ARG A 146 -8.75 -22.23 2.53
N THR A 147 -9.76 -22.44 1.69
CA THR A 147 -10.23 -21.45 0.71
C THR A 147 -11.00 -20.30 1.39
N ARG A 148 -11.81 -20.61 2.41
CA ARG A 148 -12.45 -19.61 3.28
C ARG A 148 -11.41 -18.78 4.06
N ALA A 149 -10.41 -19.42 4.66
CA ALA A 149 -9.34 -18.74 5.40
C ALA A 149 -8.58 -17.78 4.49
N PHE A 150 -8.24 -18.20 3.26
CA PHE A 150 -7.54 -17.37 2.28
C PHE A 150 -8.40 -16.19 1.78
N ALA A 151 -9.71 -16.39 1.58
CA ALA A 151 -10.64 -15.32 1.22
C ALA A 151 -10.80 -14.29 2.34
N LYS A 152 -11.00 -14.73 3.60
CA LYS A 152 -11.07 -13.85 4.78
C LYS A 152 -9.77 -13.10 5.03
N PHE A 153 -8.62 -13.76 4.88
CA PHE A 153 -7.31 -13.10 4.91
C PHE A 153 -7.18 -12.01 3.84
N THR A 154 -7.67 -12.27 2.63
CA THR A 154 -7.66 -11.28 1.53
C THR A 154 -8.54 -10.07 1.86
N LEU A 155 -9.76 -10.29 2.40
CA LEU A 155 -10.62 -9.21 2.88
C LEU A 155 -9.90 -8.36 3.95
N GLY A 156 -9.26 -9.02 4.92
CA GLY A 156 -8.48 -8.38 5.97
C GLY A 156 -7.31 -7.53 5.46
N LEU A 157 -6.51 -8.05 4.53
CA LEU A 157 -5.42 -7.28 3.92
C LEU A 157 -5.93 -6.11 3.07
N ALA A 158 -6.93 -6.34 2.22
CA ALA A 158 -7.46 -5.31 1.33
C ALA A 158 -8.10 -4.16 2.10
N TYR A 159 -8.92 -4.46 3.11
CA TYR A 159 -9.48 -3.44 3.99
C TYR A 159 -8.44 -2.80 4.91
N GLY A 160 -7.43 -3.55 5.37
CA GLY A 160 -6.30 -3.00 6.12
C GLY A 160 -5.53 -1.95 5.31
N ASN A 161 -5.20 -2.26 4.05
CA ASN A 161 -4.52 -1.33 3.15
C ASN A 161 -5.39 -0.11 2.81
N LEU A 162 -6.70 -0.29 2.58
CA LEU A 162 -7.64 0.82 2.42
C LEU A 162 -7.63 1.73 3.66
N ALA A 163 -7.73 1.15 4.86
CA ALA A 163 -7.74 1.87 6.14
C ALA A 163 -6.39 2.53 6.50
N LEU A 164 -5.27 2.06 5.97
CA LEU A 164 -3.97 2.69 6.16
C LEU A 164 -3.74 3.87 5.22
N VAL A 165 -4.36 3.88 4.03
CA VAL A 165 -4.08 4.86 2.96
C VAL A 165 -5.15 5.93 2.83
N PHE A 166 -6.43 5.54 2.85
CA PHE A 166 -7.54 6.43 2.56
C PHE A 166 -8.17 7.00 3.84
N ASP A 167 -8.97 8.07 3.71
CA ASP A 167 -9.71 8.67 4.84
C ASP A 167 -10.97 7.87 5.20
N ARG A 168 -11.61 7.23 4.22
CA ARG A 168 -12.82 6.41 4.36
C ARG A 168 -12.92 5.32 3.30
N ALA A 169 -13.78 4.33 3.50
CA ALA A 169 -14.09 3.29 2.51
C ALA A 169 -15.48 2.65 2.71
N HIS A 170 -16.02 2.00 1.69
CA HIS A 170 -17.24 1.19 1.72
C HIS A 170 -16.97 -0.25 2.19
N ILE A 171 -17.57 -0.66 3.31
CA ILE A 171 -17.46 -2.04 3.81
C ILE A 171 -18.58 -2.89 3.21
N VAL A 172 -18.20 -3.84 2.34
CA VAL A 172 -19.04 -4.83 1.65
C VAL A 172 -18.36 -6.20 1.69
N ASP A 173 -19.15 -7.26 1.71
CA ASP A 173 -18.67 -8.63 1.88
C ASP A 173 -19.66 -9.66 1.26
N GLU A 174 -19.54 -10.95 1.61
CA GLU A 174 -20.46 -12.00 1.16
C GLU A 174 -21.89 -11.86 1.70
N THR A 175 -22.06 -11.17 2.84
CA THR A 175 -23.33 -10.94 3.55
C THR A 175 -23.83 -9.50 3.45
N LYS A 176 -22.94 -8.53 3.23
CA LYS A 176 -23.23 -7.10 3.32
C LYS A 176 -23.07 -6.39 1.98
N THR A 177 -24.12 -5.68 1.58
CA THR A 177 -24.08 -4.67 0.50
C THR A 177 -24.34 -3.28 1.09
N VAL A 178 -23.89 -2.24 0.40
CA VAL A 178 -24.19 -0.83 0.71
C VAL A 178 -24.56 -0.10 -0.57
N ASP A 179 -25.34 0.98 -0.44
CA ASP A 179 -25.64 1.85 -1.58
C ASP A 179 -24.36 2.52 -2.08
N ALA A 180 -24.26 2.66 -3.41
CA ALA A 180 -23.17 3.38 -4.06
C ALA A 180 -23.36 4.90 -3.92
N ALA A 181 -23.04 5.43 -2.74
CA ALA A 181 -23.12 6.84 -2.38
C ALA A 181 -21.91 7.24 -1.52
N LEU A 182 -21.58 8.53 -1.39
CA LEU A 182 -20.43 8.95 -0.55
C LEU A 182 -20.73 8.78 0.95
N GLU A 183 -21.99 8.95 1.31
CA GLU A 183 -22.53 8.96 2.66
C GLU A 183 -22.50 7.57 3.34
N THR A 184 -22.34 6.50 2.55
CA THR A 184 -22.21 5.11 3.04
C THR A 184 -20.75 4.67 3.21
N ALA A 185 -19.78 5.52 2.89
CA ALA A 185 -18.37 5.26 3.17
C ALA A 185 -18.05 5.63 4.63
N VAL A 186 -17.50 4.68 5.39
CA VAL A 186 -17.20 4.85 6.82
C VAL A 186 -15.73 5.25 7.04
N PRO A 187 -15.41 5.99 8.13
CA PRO A 187 -14.05 6.41 8.45
C PRO A 187 -13.05 5.25 8.55
N TYR A 188 -11.77 5.54 8.29
CA TYR A 188 -10.70 4.55 8.23
C TYR A 188 -10.55 3.71 9.51
N GLU A 189 -10.95 4.20 10.68
CA GLU A 189 -10.97 3.46 11.95
C GLU A 189 -11.98 2.31 11.93
N GLU A 190 -13.17 2.53 11.36
CA GLU A 190 -14.18 1.48 11.17
C GLU A 190 -13.74 0.46 10.10
N VAL A 191 -13.09 0.95 9.04
CA VAL A 191 -12.52 0.09 7.98
C VAL A 191 -11.42 -0.81 8.55
N ALA A 192 -10.53 -0.27 9.39
CA ALA A 192 -9.52 -1.06 10.09
C ALA A 192 -10.14 -2.07 11.06
N SER A 193 -11.19 -1.68 11.78
CA SER A 193 -11.90 -2.59 12.69
C SER A 193 -12.49 -3.80 11.97
N ALA A 194 -13.09 -3.59 10.79
CA ALA A 194 -13.56 -4.68 9.94
C ALA A 194 -12.41 -5.51 9.35
N ALA A 195 -11.30 -4.87 8.95
CA ALA A 195 -10.10 -5.57 8.48
C ALA A 195 -9.57 -6.56 9.52
N ILE A 196 -9.47 -6.14 10.79
CA ILE A 196 -9.03 -7.00 11.89
C ILE A 196 -10.04 -8.15 12.12
N ALA A 197 -11.35 -7.89 12.09
CA ALA A 197 -12.35 -8.95 12.24
C ALA A 197 -12.20 -10.06 11.19
N TYR A 198 -11.97 -9.71 9.91
CA TYR A 198 -11.71 -10.71 8.86
C TYR A 198 -10.40 -11.47 9.04
N LEU A 199 -9.35 -10.83 9.58
CA LEU A 199 -8.11 -11.52 9.94
C LEU A 199 -8.34 -12.48 11.12
N GLU A 200 -9.18 -12.14 12.09
CA GLU A 200 -9.52 -13.02 13.21
C GLU A 200 -10.37 -14.22 12.75
N GLU A 201 -11.30 -14.05 11.82
CA GLU A 201 -11.99 -15.15 11.15
C GLU A 201 -11.02 -16.07 10.39
N ALA A 202 -10.08 -15.49 9.62
CA ALA A 202 -9.06 -16.24 8.90
C ALA A 202 -8.14 -17.03 9.85
N LEU A 203 -7.77 -16.44 10.99
CA LEU A 203 -6.99 -17.09 12.03
C LEU A 203 -7.76 -18.24 12.69
N ALA A 204 -9.06 -18.03 12.98
CA ALA A 204 -9.93 -19.06 13.54
C ALA A 204 -10.06 -20.29 12.62
N LEU A 205 -10.22 -20.06 11.31
CA LEU A 205 -10.23 -21.11 10.28
C LEU A 205 -8.86 -21.81 10.14
N SER A 206 -7.77 -21.11 10.41
CA SER A 206 -6.39 -21.63 10.32
C SER A 206 -5.98 -22.54 11.49
N ASN A 207 -6.87 -22.78 12.46
CA ASN A 207 -6.70 -23.82 13.47
C ASN A 207 -6.77 -25.25 12.89
N GLU A 208 -7.36 -25.42 11.70
CA GLU A 208 -7.36 -26.69 10.99
C GLU A 208 -6.10 -26.85 10.12
N SER A 209 -5.69 -28.11 9.90
CA SER A 209 -4.49 -28.43 9.13
C SER A 209 -4.77 -28.38 7.62
N PHE A 210 -4.25 -27.35 6.95
CA PHE A 210 -4.22 -27.26 5.49
C PHE A 210 -2.89 -26.68 4.99
N THR A 211 -2.71 -26.70 3.67
CA THR A 211 -1.55 -26.13 2.98
C THR A 211 -2.03 -25.13 1.93
N ILE A 212 -1.53 -23.89 1.98
CA ILE A 212 -1.72 -22.87 0.93
C ILE A 212 -0.65 -23.10 -0.16
N PRO A 213 -1.02 -23.31 -1.43
CA PRO A 213 -0.04 -23.47 -2.50
C PRO A 213 0.84 -22.22 -2.67
N ALA A 214 2.14 -22.45 -2.91
CA ALA A 214 3.15 -21.39 -3.07
C ALA A 214 2.73 -20.30 -4.07
N SER A 215 2.10 -20.72 -5.17
CA SER A 215 1.63 -19.88 -6.27
C SER A 215 0.53 -18.89 -5.90
N TRP A 216 -0.20 -19.11 -4.79
CA TRP A 216 -1.26 -18.20 -4.30
C TRP A 216 -0.67 -16.99 -3.58
N LEU A 217 0.42 -17.19 -2.84
CA LEU A 217 1.13 -16.15 -2.09
C LEU A 217 2.36 -15.59 -2.83
N GLY A 218 2.74 -16.17 -3.96
CA GLY A 218 4.04 -15.91 -4.60
C GLY A 218 5.22 -16.41 -3.75
N ALA A 219 4.98 -17.31 -2.80
CA ALA A 219 5.96 -17.79 -1.85
C ALA A 219 7.00 -18.72 -2.53
N PRO A 220 8.21 -18.87 -1.95
CA PRO A 220 9.22 -19.80 -2.48
C PRO A 220 8.89 -21.29 -2.25
N ALA A 221 7.91 -21.59 -1.38
CA ALA A 221 7.41 -22.92 -1.07
C ALA A 221 5.96 -22.84 -0.58
N ASP A 222 5.28 -23.99 -0.53
CA ASP A 222 3.92 -24.08 0.02
C ASP A 222 3.91 -23.71 1.51
N VAL A 223 2.83 -23.05 1.96
CA VAL A 223 2.73 -22.47 3.31
C VAL A 223 1.75 -23.28 4.16
N SER A 224 2.19 -23.75 5.33
CA SER A 224 1.34 -24.49 6.27
C SER A 224 0.30 -23.57 6.90
N SER A 225 -0.85 -24.10 7.36
CA SER A 225 -1.84 -23.30 8.11
C SER A 225 -1.25 -22.65 9.39
N ALA A 226 -0.24 -23.28 10.00
CA ALA A 226 0.48 -22.72 11.15
C ALA A 226 1.37 -21.51 10.76
N ASP A 227 2.07 -21.57 9.63
CA ASP A 227 2.87 -20.42 9.14
C ASP A 227 2.00 -19.34 8.50
N PHE A 228 0.87 -19.72 7.89
CA PHE A 228 -0.15 -18.79 7.43
C PHE A 228 -0.80 -18.03 8.60
N SER A 229 -1.04 -18.70 9.73
CA SER A 229 -1.48 -18.05 10.97
C SER A 229 -0.50 -16.97 11.44
N LYS A 230 0.82 -17.19 11.31
CA LYS A 230 1.84 -16.17 11.63
C LYS A 230 1.79 -14.96 10.68
N ILE A 231 1.52 -15.19 9.39
CA ILE A 231 1.32 -14.14 8.39
C ILE A 231 0.07 -13.31 8.74
N ILE A 232 -1.06 -13.96 9.08
CA ILE A 232 -2.30 -13.30 9.53
C ILE A 232 -2.05 -12.44 10.77
N ASN A 233 -1.41 -13.01 11.80
CA ASN A 233 -1.04 -12.30 13.03
C ASN A 233 -0.20 -11.05 12.73
N THR A 234 0.89 -11.20 11.96
CA THR A 234 1.75 -10.07 11.57
C THR A 234 0.97 -9.00 10.83
N SER A 235 0.04 -9.39 9.96
CA SER A 235 -0.81 -8.45 9.20
C SER A 235 -1.73 -7.64 10.12
N ALA A 236 -2.33 -8.27 11.13
CA ALA A 236 -3.13 -7.59 12.14
C ALA A 236 -2.31 -6.61 12.99
N ALA A 237 -1.10 -7.01 13.42
CA ALA A 237 -0.18 -6.15 14.15
C ALA A 237 0.23 -4.91 13.34
N ARG A 238 0.53 -5.09 12.03
CA ARG A 238 0.87 -4.00 11.10
C ARG A 238 -0.27 -3.00 10.98
N ILE A 239 -1.50 -3.47 10.72
CA ILE A 239 -2.67 -2.58 10.57
C ILE A 239 -2.86 -1.72 11.82
N LEU A 240 -2.87 -2.32 13.01
CA LEU A 240 -3.07 -1.59 14.28
C LEU A 240 -1.94 -0.59 14.58
N SER A 241 -0.67 -1.01 14.46
CA SER A 241 0.49 -0.13 14.74
C SER A 241 0.59 1.05 13.76
N TYR A 242 0.26 0.85 12.49
CA TYR A 242 0.38 1.87 11.44
C TYR A 242 -0.88 2.72 11.26
N LEU A 243 -1.96 2.44 11.99
CA LEU A 243 -3.24 3.15 11.86
C LEU A 243 -3.19 4.65 12.21
N PRO A 244 -2.50 5.10 13.28
CA PRO A 244 -2.51 6.51 13.69
C PRO A 244 -2.11 7.46 12.56
N ARG A 245 -2.79 8.60 12.48
CA ARG A 245 -2.54 9.66 11.50
C ARG A 245 -1.60 10.76 12.00
N ASN A 246 -1.52 10.90 13.32
CA ASN A 246 -0.69 11.85 14.06
C ASN A 246 -0.20 11.20 15.36
N ASN A 247 0.65 11.88 16.14
CA ASN A 247 1.12 11.34 17.42
C ASN A 247 0.03 11.30 18.50
N ALA A 248 -0.93 12.23 18.47
CA ALA A 248 -2.03 12.23 19.43
C ALA A 248 -2.88 10.94 19.38
N ALA A 249 -3.12 10.39 18.19
CA ALA A 249 -3.87 9.15 17.98
C ALA A 249 -3.12 7.85 18.38
N VAL A 250 -1.85 7.95 18.80
CA VAL A 250 -1.06 6.80 19.29
C VAL A 250 -1.63 6.21 20.58
N VAL A 251 -2.30 7.03 21.39
CA VAL A 251 -2.88 6.62 22.69
C VAL A 251 -4.10 5.70 22.52
N ASP A 252 -4.75 5.76 21.36
CA ASP A 252 -5.95 4.97 21.03
C ASP A 252 -5.61 3.58 20.45
N VAL A 253 -4.32 3.30 20.19
CA VAL A 253 -3.86 2.00 19.69
C VAL A 253 -3.91 0.96 20.81
N ASP A 254 -4.59 -0.17 20.56
CA ASP A 254 -4.57 -1.33 21.44
C ASP A 254 -3.22 -2.06 21.35
N TRP A 255 -2.23 -1.52 22.06
CA TRP A 255 -0.88 -2.09 22.14
C TRP A 255 -0.84 -3.49 22.75
N ALA A 256 -1.85 -3.88 23.53
CA ALA A 256 -1.97 -5.25 24.05
C ALA A 256 -2.30 -6.23 22.92
N ARG A 257 -3.22 -5.88 22.00
CA ARG A 257 -3.48 -6.64 20.76
C ARG A 257 -2.30 -6.60 19.80
N VAL A 258 -1.66 -5.45 19.58
CA VAL A 258 -0.44 -5.36 18.74
C VAL A 258 0.63 -6.33 19.25
N ARG A 259 0.91 -6.35 20.57
CA ARG A 259 1.87 -7.30 21.16
C ARG A 259 1.43 -8.75 20.97
N ALA A 260 0.17 -9.07 21.26
CA ALA A 260 -0.37 -10.42 21.16
C ALA A 260 -0.28 -10.98 19.73
N TYR A 261 -0.59 -10.16 18.72
CA TYR A 261 -0.43 -10.54 17.32
C TYR A 261 1.05 -10.62 16.93
N ALA A 262 1.86 -9.61 17.21
CA ALA A 262 3.26 -9.57 16.77
C ALA A 262 4.13 -10.69 17.39
N ASP A 263 3.88 -11.06 18.64
CA ASP A 263 4.56 -12.20 19.29
C ASP A 263 4.13 -13.58 18.73
N ASN A 264 2.93 -13.67 18.14
CA ASN A 264 2.49 -14.83 17.35
C ASN A 264 2.74 -14.64 15.84
N GLY A 265 3.51 -13.62 15.46
CA GLY A 265 3.80 -13.22 14.10
C GLY A 265 4.84 -14.09 13.39
N ILE A 266 5.33 -13.61 12.25
CA ILE A 266 6.33 -14.31 11.43
C ILE A 266 7.64 -14.51 12.19
N THR A 267 8.26 -15.66 11.95
CA THR A 267 9.55 -16.07 12.53
C THR A 267 10.68 -16.14 11.49
N ALA A 268 10.39 -15.67 10.27
CA ALA A 268 11.29 -15.52 9.13
C ALA A 268 10.66 -14.51 8.15
N ASP A 269 11.41 -13.98 7.18
CA ASP A 269 10.86 -13.07 6.17
C ASP A 269 9.68 -13.70 5.41
N TRP A 270 8.60 -12.94 5.26
CA TRP A 270 7.55 -13.27 4.29
C TRP A 270 8.05 -12.87 2.90
N LEU A 271 8.60 -13.87 2.19
CA LEU A 271 9.20 -13.70 0.87
C LEU A 271 8.17 -13.84 -0.25
N VAL A 272 8.29 -12.99 -1.27
CA VAL A 272 7.69 -13.18 -2.59
C VAL A 272 8.81 -13.43 -3.61
N LEU A 273 8.67 -14.49 -4.39
CA LEU A 273 9.57 -14.89 -5.47
C LEU A 273 9.17 -14.17 -6.76
N GLN A 274 10.02 -13.24 -7.22
CA GLN A 274 9.76 -12.51 -8.47
C GLN A 274 9.94 -13.42 -9.70
N ASP A 275 9.05 -13.27 -10.68
CA ASP A 275 8.86 -14.21 -11.79
C ASP A 275 9.02 -13.57 -13.19
N GLY A 276 9.95 -12.61 -13.31
CA GLY A 276 10.24 -11.97 -14.58
C GLY A 276 9.15 -10.99 -15.04
N THR A 277 8.45 -10.35 -14.10
CA THR A 277 7.32 -9.41 -14.32
C THR A 277 5.98 -10.06 -14.72
N THR A 278 5.84 -11.39 -14.57
CA THR A 278 4.66 -12.14 -15.05
C THR A 278 3.46 -12.02 -14.12
N ARG A 279 3.65 -12.28 -12.81
CA ARG A 279 2.63 -12.12 -11.76
C ARG A 279 3.21 -11.42 -10.54
N TRP A 280 4.46 -11.68 -10.21
CA TRP A 280 5.10 -11.25 -8.96
C TRP A 280 6.30 -10.35 -9.28
N TYR A 281 6.10 -9.05 -9.08
CA TYR A 281 7.14 -8.05 -9.29
C TYR A 281 6.94 -6.82 -8.40
N PHE A 282 7.97 -6.45 -7.65
CA PHE A 282 7.99 -5.27 -6.79
C PHE A 282 8.27 -4.00 -7.62
N ASN A 283 7.40 -3.69 -8.59
CA ASN A 283 7.63 -2.70 -9.63
C ASN A 283 7.99 -1.31 -9.06
N SER A 284 7.26 -0.82 -8.07
CA SER A 284 7.58 0.41 -7.37
C SER A 284 8.93 0.34 -6.64
N GLY A 285 9.20 -0.75 -5.93
CA GLY A 285 10.48 -0.99 -5.27
C GLY A 285 11.69 -1.07 -6.21
N ASP A 286 11.48 -1.41 -7.50
CA ASP A 286 12.50 -1.29 -8.54
C ASP A 286 12.78 0.18 -8.87
N TYR A 287 11.76 0.94 -9.29
CA TYR A 287 11.91 2.33 -9.70
C TYR A 287 12.41 3.25 -8.57
N LEU A 288 12.00 3.01 -7.32
CA LEU A 288 12.38 3.81 -6.16
C LEU A 288 13.88 3.78 -5.79
N ARG A 289 14.64 2.81 -6.32
CA ARG A 289 16.11 2.72 -6.15
C ARG A 289 16.89 2.78 -7.47
N ARG A 290 16.19 2.84 -8.59
CA ARG A 290 16.77 2.68 -9.93
C ARG A 290 17.64 3.89 -10.26
N VAL A 291 18.88 3.64 -10.66
CA VAL A 291 19.81 4.69 -11.16
C VAL A 291 19.13 5.50 -12.25
N GLY A 292 19.19 6.83 -12.16
CA GLY A 292 18.46 7.73 -13.05
C GLY A 292 16.95 7.88 -12.75
N TRP A 293 16.43 7.37 -11.62
CA TRP A 293 15.00 7.48 -11.28
C TRP A 293 14.73 7.79 -9.80
N GLY A 294 15.00 6.86 -8.89
CA GLY A 294 14.75 7.01 -7.45
C GLY A 294 16.05 6.91 -6.67
N ARG A 295 16.20 7.76 -5.65
CA ARG A 295 17.37 7.84 -4.77
C ARG A 295 16.92 7.79 -3.31
N THR A 296 17.80 7.31 -2.43
CA THR A 296 17.54 7.36 -0.97
C THR A 296 17.57 8.81 -0.54
N ASP A 297 16.57 9.28 0.21
CA ASP A 297 16.53 10.68 0.63
C ASP A 297 17.71 11.03 1.56
N MET A 298 18.12 12.30 1.55
CA MET A 298 19.18 12.78 2.43
C MET A 298 18.82 12.65 3.92
N TYR A 299 17.52 12.65 4.26
CA TYR A 299 17.02 12.35 5.60
C TYR A 299 17.49 10.98 6.10
N VAL A 300 17.31 9.94 5.28
CA VAL A 300 17.73 8.56 5.60
C VAL A 300 19.23 8.37 5.50
N VAL A 301 19.90 9.12 4.62
CA VAL A 301 21.38 9.15 4.54
C VAL A 301 21.98 9.73 5.83
N ASN A 302 21.44 10.83 6.34
CA ASN A 302 21.88 11.48 7.58
C ASN A 302 21.61 10.62 8.81
N MET A 303 20.49 9.88 8.87
CA MET A 303 20.27 8.87 9.92
C MET A 303 21.40 7.84 10.00
N MET A 304 21.91 7.37 8.85
CA MET A 304 23.01 6.40 8.80
C MET A 304 24.41 7.02 8.96
N GLU A 305 24.58 8.31 8.68
CA GLU A 305 25.85 9.03 8.82
C GLU A 305 25.60 10.54 9.03
N PRO A 306 25.50 10.99 10.31
CA PRO A 306 25.14 12.37 10.63
C PRO A 306 26.13 13.46 10.19
N SER A 307 27.32 13.12 9.71
CA SER A 307 28.24 14.10 9.08
C SER A 307 27.83 14.52 7.67
N LEU A 308 26.91 13.78 7.02
CA LEU A 308 26.26 14.18 5.78
C LEU A 308 25.04 15.07 6.08
N PRO A 309 24.68 16.03 5.22
CA PRO A 309 23.57 16.95 5.48
C PRO A 309 22.22 16.22 5.44
N ALA A 310 21.30 16.60 6.35
CA ALA A 310 19.98 15.98 6.47
C ALA A 310 19.03 16.28 5.29
N TYR A 311 19.27 17.36 4.55
CA TYR A 311 18.57 17.68 3.30
C TYR A 311 19.52 18.39 2.34
N TRP A 312 19.12 18.49 1.08
CA TRP A 312 19.82 19.30 0.09
C TRP A 312 19.17 20.70 0.01
N GLU A 313 19.93 21.77 0.25
CA GLU A 313 19.38 23.13 0.16
C GLU A 313 18.94 23.46 -1.28
N ASP A 314 17.85 24.21 -1.47
CA ASP A 314 17.33 24.51 -2.81
C ASP A 314 18.15 25.57 -3.57
N ARG A 315 19.40 25.24 -3.91
CA ARG A 315 20.39 26.13 -4.53
C ARG A 315 21.38 25.33 -5.40
N GLY A 316 21.74 25.91 -6.55
CA GLY A 316 22.62 25.26 -7.53
C GLY A 316 24.11 25.22 -7.19
N ASP A 317 24.52 25.92 -6.13
CA ASP A 317 25.89 25.94 -5.60
C ASP A 317 26.00 25.16 -4.26
N PHE A 318 25.01 24.32 -3.92
CA PHE A 318 25.16 23.38 -2.82
C PHE A 318 26.26 22.35 -3.16
N PRO A 319 27.27 22.18 -2.30
CA PRO A 319 28.36 21.25 -2.59
C PRO A 319 27.87 19.80 -2.48
N THR A 320 28.10 18.99 -3.51
CA THR A 320 27.84 17.54 -3.44
C THR A 320 28.58 16.95 -2.23
N PRO A 321 27.87 16.37 -1.24
CA PRO A 321 28.53 15.78 -0.09
C PRO A 321 29.44 14.62 -0.53
N PRO A 322 30.72 14.59 -0.12
CA PRO A 322 31.63 13.51 -0.50
C PRO A 322 31.23 12.19 0.16
N GLU A 323 31.66 11.07 -0.42
CA GLU A 323 31.52 9.76 0.24
C GLU A 323 32.29 9.76 1.57
N PRO A 324 31.65 9.45 2.71
CA PRO A 324 32.29 9.49 4.01
C PRO A 324 33.21 8.27 4.19
N ALA A 325 34.40 8.50 4.75
CA ALA A 325 35.40 7.43 4.94
C ALA A 325 34.91 6.37 5.94
N THR A 326 34.18 6.79 6.96
CA THR A 326 33.44 5.96 7.93
C THR A 326 31.94 6.07 7.67
N ALA A 327 31.16 5.18 8.28
CA ALA A 327 29.71 5.32 8.37
C ALA A 327 29.33 4.93 9.80
N LEU A 328 28.48 5.70 10.46
CA LEU A 328 27.91 5.35 11.76
C LEU A 328 27.14 4.02 11.66
N ASP A 329 26.23 3.91 10.69
CA ASP A 329 25.59 2.65 10.34
C ASP A 329 26.33 1.95 9.17
N ASN A 330 26.80 0.73 9.43
CA ASN A 330 27.50 -0.09 8.45
C ASN A 330 26.65 -0.42 7.20
N ARG A 331 25.31 -0.37 7.28
CA ARG A 331 24.39 -0.60 6.15
C ARG A 331 24.53 0.47 5.08
N LEU A 332 24.96 1.70 5.38
CA LEU A 332 25.30 2.69 4.34
C LEU A 332 26.34 2.13 3.35
N LYS A 333 27.24 1.26 3.84
CA LYS A 333 28.28 0.60 3.04
C LYS A 333 27.84 -0.74 2.46
N THR A 334 27.03 -1.54 3.15
CA THR A 334 26.59 -2.87 2.63
C THR A 334 25.38 -2.80 1.72
N ASP A 335 24.40 -1.95 2.04
CA ASP A 335 23.05 -1.97 1.48
C ASP A 335 22.77 -0.78 0.56
N PHE A 336 23.50 0.33 0.73
CA PHE A 336 23.39 1.54 -0.09
C PHE A 336 24.64 1.78 -0.96
N GLN A 337 24.52 2.63 -1.99
CA GLN A 337 25.62 2.99 -2.90
C GLN A 337 25.71 4.52 -3.02
N TYR A 338 26.91 5.05 -2.82
CA TYR A 338 27.23 6.44 -3.12
C TYR A 338 27.16 6.74 -4.63
N MET A 339 26.67 7.93 -4.97
CA MET A 339 26.47 8.42 -6.33
C MET A 339 27.07 9.83 -6.46
N PRO A 340 28.24 10.01 -7.13
CA PRO A 340 28.95 11.29 -7.20
C PRO A 340 28.30 12.34 -8.11
N SER A 341 27.34 11.93 -8.94
CA SER A 341 26.56 12.80 -9.83
C SER A 341 25.08 12.71 -9.50
N ASN A 342 24.32 13.76 -9.81
CA ASN A 342 22.86 13.73 -9.76
C ASN A 342 22.25 13.66 -11.17
N ASP A 343 21.18 12.88 -11.33
CA ASP A 343 20.44 12.69 -12.58
C ASP A 343 19.12 13.50 -12.61
N PHE A 344 18.82 14.22 -11.52
CA PHE A 344 17.63 15.03 -11.34
C PHE A 344 17.73 16.40 -12.01
N ILE A 345 16.57 16.94 -12.38
CA ILE A 345 16.48 18.19 -13.14
C ILE A 345 16.36 19.35 -12.15
N ALA A 346 17.39 20.21 -12.13
CA ALA A 346 17.48 21.39 -11.27
C ALA A 346 16.21 22.25 -11.23
N ASP A 347 15.60 22.51 -12.40
CA ASP A 347 14.35 23.30 -12.54
C ASP A 347 13.12 22.69 -11.82
N ARG A 348 13.27 21.51 -11.20
CA ARG A 348 12.22 20.83 -10.43
C ARG A 348 12.49 20.81 -8.92
N GLY A 349 13.56 21.45 -8.47
CA GLY A 349 14.00 21.50 -7.07
C GLY A 349 15.35 20.82 -6.87
N TYR A 350 16.32 21.55 -6.31
CA TYR A 350 17.55 20.95 -5.81
C TYR A 350 17.30 20.19 -4.50
N TYR A 351 16.22 20.47 -3.77
CA TYR A 351 15.83 19.71 -2.59
C TYR A 351 15.60 18.21 -2.86
N HIS A 352 15.29 17.81 -4.10
CA HIS A 352 15.26 16.39 -4.46
C HIS A 352 16.64 15.73 -4.53
N PHE A 353 17.74 16.48 -4.49
CA PHE A 353 19.06 15.92 -4.77
C PHE A 353 19.57 15.07 -3.60
N SER A 354 20.21 13.94 -3.93
CA SER A 354 20.82 13.03 -2.97
C SER A 354 22.05 12.36 -3.58
N CYS A 355 23.02 12.03 -2.74
CA CYS A 355 24.23 11.31 -3.11
C CYS A 355 24.17 9.79 -2.86
N TYR A 356 23.00 9.20 -2.56
CA TYR A 356 22.87 7.75 -2.33
C TYR A 356 21.64 7.10 -2.98
N ARG A 357 21.72 5.79 -3.20
CA ARG A 357 20.58 4.90 -3.51
C ARG A 357 20.70 3.59 -2.74
N LEU A 358 19.59 2.86 -2.58
CA LEU A 358 19.61 1.47 -2.16
C LEU A 358 20.20 0.57 -3.27
N LYS A 359 21.18 -0.27 -2.93
CA LYS A 359 21.74 -1.35 -3.79
C LYS A 359 21.40 -2.77 -3.32
N ARG A 360 20.89 -2.93 -2.09
CA ARG A 360 20.64 -4.23 -1.41
C ARG A 360 19.95 -5.28 -2.30
N TYR A 361 18.99 -4.85 -3.13
CA TYR A 361 18.18 -5.73 -3.97
C TYR A 361 18.58 -5.75 -5.46
N ASP A 362 19.72 -5.15 -5.84
CA ASP A 362 20.17 -5.08 -7.24
C ASP A 362 20.24 -6.46 -7.91
N ALA A 363 20.74 -7.47 -7.19
CA ALA A 363 20.87 -8.84 -7.70
C ALA A 363 19.52 -9.52 -8.02
N VAL A 364 18.42 -9.05 -7.42
CA VAL A 364 17.06 -9.59 -7.63
C VAL A 364 16.34 -8.80 -8.75
N PHE A 365 16.51 -7.48 -8.77
CA PHE A 365 15.85 -6.62 -9.75
C PHE A 365 16.58 -6.51 -11.09
N GLN A 366 17.91 -6.67 -11.16
CA GLN A 366 18.61 -6.68 -12.44
C GLN A 366 18.10 -7.80 -13.40
N PRO A 367 17.81 -9.04 -12.92
CA PRO A 367 17.15 -10.07 -13.72
C PRO A 367 15.61 -10.07 -13.63
N ASN A 368 14.99 -9.19 -12.84
CA ASN A 368 13.56 -9.23 -12.45
C ASN A 368 13.09 -10.56 -11.82
N ILE A 369 14.01 -11.34 -11.23
CA ILE A 369 13.76 -12.72 -10.74
C ILE A 369 14.44 -12.91 -9.38
N GLY A 370 13.76 -13.61 -8.48
CA GLY A 370 14.30 -14.03 -7.18
C GLY A 370 13.51 -13.50 -5.99
N SER A 371 13.81 -14.02 -4.81
CA SER A 371 13.07 -13.72 -3.58
C SER A 371 13.38 -12.34 -3.04
N LYS A 372 12.33 -11.60 -2.66
CA LYS A 372 12.42 -10.36 -1.87
C LYS A 372 11.35 -10.37 -0.77
N PRO A 373 11.63 -9.85 0.45
CA PRO A 373 10.60 -9.68 1.46
C PRO A 373 9.50 -8.73 1.00
N THR A 374 8.24 -9.17 1.18
CA THR A 374 7.09 -8.27 1.21
C THR A 374 6.91 -7.71 2.62
N VAL A 375 7.09 -8.55 3.65
CA VAL A 375 7.26 -8.16 5.06
C VAL A 375 8.54 -8.84 5.58
N ALA A 376 9.47 -8.07 6.13
CA ALA A 376 10.69 -8.61 6.72
C ALA A 376 10.47 -9.03 8.17
N LEU A 377 11.24 -10.00 8.68
CA LEU A 377 11.21 -10.38 10.09
C LEU A 377 11.49 -9.17 11.01
N ALA A 378 12.44 -8.31 10.61
CA ALA A 378 12.75 -7.08 11.31
C ALA A 378 11.55 -6.13 11.47
N GLU A 379 10.58 -6.14 10.53
CA GLU A 379 9.34 -5.36 10.67
C GLU A 379 8.48 -5.91 11.81
N ASN A 380 8.35 -7.23 11.92
CA ASN A 380 7.64 -7.87 13.03
C ASN A 380 8.36 -7.65 14.36
N ASP A 381 9.69 -7.72 14.40
CA ASP A 381 10.45 -7.42 15.62
C ASP A 381 10.30 -5.95 16.05
N MET A 382 10.22 -5.00 15.11
CA MET A 382 9.89 -3.61 15.47
C MET A 382 8.47 -3.46 16.01
N LEU A 383 7.48 -4.19 15.49
CA LEU A 383 6.11 -4.23 16.06
C LEU A 383 6.10 -4.82 17.48
N ARG A 384 6.87 -5.89 17.70
CA ARG A 384 7.03 -6.54 19.02
C ARG A 384 7.73 -5.65 20.05
N ALA A 385 8.71 -4.86 19.62
CA ALA A 385 9.42 -3.90 20.47
C ALA A 385 8.56 -2.67 20.78
N GLU A 386 7.92 -2.10 19.76
CA GLU A 386 7.06 -0.92 19.89
C GLU A 386 5.89 -1.17 20.85
N ALA A 387 5.17 -2.28 20.67
CA ALA A 387 4.05 -2.63 21.55
C ALA A 387 4.49 -2.89 22.99
N ARG A 388 5.73 -3.34 23.22
CA ARG A 388 6.31 -3.44 24.57
C ARG A 388 6.64 -2.08 25.16
N ALA A 389 7.21 -1.17 24.36
CA ALA A 389 7.54 0.18 24.79
C ALA A 389 6.30 0.93 25.31
N TYR A 390 5.21 0.94 24.53
CA TYR A 390 3.94 1.56 24.93
C TYR A 390 3.23 0.86 26.10
N LEU A 391 3.55 -0.40 26.38
CA LEU A 391 3.09 -1.14 27.56
C LEU A 391 4.05 -1.03 28.77
N GLY A 392 5.11 -0.22 28.68
CA GLY A 392 6.10 -0.01 29.74
C GLY A 392 7.15 -1.11 29.90
N ASP A 393 7.17 -2.12 29.02
CA ASP A 393 8.22 -3.16 28.98
C ASP A 393 9.43 -2.68 28.16
N LEU A 394 10.06 -1.60 28.64
CA LEU A 394 11.21 -0.97 27.97
C LEU A 394 12.40 -1.93 27.86
N ALA A 395 12.62 -2.76 28.89
CA ALA A 395 13.69 -3.76 28.89
C ALA A 395 13.47 -4.85 27.84
N GLY A 396 12.23 -5.37 27.70
CA GLY A 396 11.88 -6.35 26.67
C GLY A 396 11.93 -5.75 25.26
N ALA A 397 11.50 -4.48 25.10
CA ALA A 397 11.58 -3.76 23.83
C ALA A 397 13.04 -3.55 23.37
N ALA A 398 13.90 -3.00 24.24
CA ALA A 398 15.31 -2.83 23.95
C ALA A 398 16.02 -4.16 23.64
N ALA A 399 15.70 -5.24 24.38
CA ALA A 399 16.27 -6.56 24.13
C ALA A 399 15.94 -7.10 22.72
N ILE A 400 14.73 -6.85 22.19
CA ILE A 400 14.35 -7.26 20.83
C ILE A 400 15.14 -6.47 19.79
N ILE A 401 15.22 -5.14 19.92
CA ILE A 401 15.97 -4.27 19.00
C ILE A 401 17.46 -4.66 18.98
N ASN A 402 18.04 -4.92 20.15
CA ASN A 402 19.45 -5.24 20.32
C ASN A 402 19.83 -6.65 19.87
N ALA A 403 18.88 -7.58 19.82
CA ALA A 403 19.05 -8.88 19.16
C ALA A 403 18.91 -8.79 17.62
N GLY A 404 18.33 -7.70 17.11
CA GLY A 404 17.95 -7.51 15.73
C GLY A 404 19.01 -6.84 14.84
N THR A 405 18.53 -6.25 13.75
CA THR A 405 19.34 -5.74 12.63
C THR A 405 20.18 -4.50 12.96
N ARG A 406 19.73 -3.68 13.92
CA ARG A 406 20.47 -2.52 14.45
C ARG A 406 21.91 -2.89 14.83
N VAL A 407 22.05 -3.91 15.67
CA VAL A 407 23.35 -4.40 16.15
C VAL A 407 23.97 -5.37 15.14
N THR A 408 23.21 -6.37 14.67
CA THR A 408 23.77 -7.49 13.86
C THR A 408 24.14 -7.13 12.42
N ARG A 409 23.54 -6.08 11.84
CA ARG A 409 23.82 -5.59 10.47
C ARG A 409 24.41 -4.18 10.47
N GLY A 410 23.77 -3.29 11.22
CA GLY A 410 24.19 -1.89 11.31
C GLY A 410 25.45 -1.66 12.12
N ASN A 411 25.81 -2.59 13.03
CA ASN A 411 26.90 -2.42 13.99
C ASN A 411 26.76 -1.13 14.82
N LEU A 412 25.51 -0.72 15.06
CA LEU A 412 25.18 0.40 15.94
C LEU A 412 25.21 -0.06 17.40
N ASP A 413 25.43 0.89 18.31
CA ASP A 413 25.40 0.62 19.74
C ASP A 413 24.00 0.10 20.18
N PRO A 414 23.94 -0.83 21.14
CA PRO A 414 22.70 -1.29 21.74
C PRO A 414 21.87 -0.13 22.31
N VAL A 415 20.59 -0.08 21.98
CA VAL A 415 19.64 0.89 22.52
C VAL A 415 19.44 0.67 24.03
N ALA A 416 19.32 1.75 24.79
CA ALA A 416 19.00 1.67 26.22
C ALA A 416 17.55 1.21 26.46
N ALA A 417 17.23 0.85 27.70
CA ALA A 417 15.86 0.57 28.14
C ALA A 417 15.12 1.87 28.50
N ASP A 418 15.16 2.86 27.59
CA ASP A 418 14.47 4.15 27.69
C ASP A 418 13.44 4.27 26.57
N PHE A 419 12.31 4.94 26.83
CA PHE A 419 11.21 5.00 25.87
C PHE A 419 11.58 5.80 24.61
N ASP A 420 12.21 6.96 24.75
CA ASP A 420 12.50 7.83 23.61
C ASP A 420 13.60 7.21 22.73
N ASP A 421 14.67 6.69 23.34
CA ASP A 421 15.74 5.93 22.66
C ASP A 421 15.17 4.75 21.86
N ILE A 422 14.19 4.02 22.42
CA ILE A 422 13.54 2.87 21.78
C ILE A 422 12.68 3.30 20.59
N ILE A 423 11.89 4.37 20.71
CA ILE A 423 11.08 4.88 19.60
C ILE A 423 11.96 5.44 18.48
N GLU A 424 13.06 6.13 18.80
CA GLU A 424 14.06 6.55 17.82
C GLU A 424 14.71 5.35 17.11
N ALA A 425 15.11 4.32 17.85
CA ALA A 425 15.66 3.10 17.26
C ALA A 425 14.67 2.36 16.35
N ILE A 426 13.38 2.29 16.72
CA ILE A 426 12.32 1.74 15.87
C ILE A 426 12.12 2.57 14.61
N HIS A 427 12.14 3.90 14.74
CA HIS A 427 12.05 4.82 13.62
C HIS A 427 13.22 4.63 12.64
N HIS A 428 14.45 4.55 13.16
CA HIS A 428 15.66 4.29 12.39
C HIS A 428 15.59 2.95 11.64
N GLU A 429 15.27 1.84 12.31
CA GLU A 429 15.16 0.53 11.64
C GLU A 429 14.07 0.52 10.57
N ARG A 430 12.94 1.22 10.79
CA ARG A 430 11.89 1.34 9.78
C ARG A 430 12.31 2.09 8.52
N HIS A 431 13.27 3.02 8.58
CA HIS A 431 13.78 3.73 7.40
C HIS A 431 14.97 3.02 6.73
N VAL A 432 15.88 2.46 7.53
CA VAL A 432 17.15 1.89 7.06
C VAL A 432 17.02 0.40 6.72
N GLU A 433 16.49 -0.42 7.63
CA GLU A 433 16.38 -1.87 7.41
C GLU A 433 15.26 -2.20 6.43
N LEU A 434 14.11 -1.52 6.55
CA LEU A 434 12.90 -1.81 5.78
C LEU A 434 12.80 -1.00 4.48
N HIS A 435 13.92 -0.48 3.98
CA HIS A 435 13.96 0.36 2.79
C HIS A 435 13.43 -0.41 1.57
N THR A 436 12.29 0.01 1.01
CA THR A 436 11.53 -0.66 -0.07
C THR A 436 10.93 -2.05 0.27
N THR A 437 10.85 -2.45 1.55
CA THR A 437 10.05 -3.59 2.03
C THR A 437 8.87 -3.10 2.84
N GLY A 438 7.72 -3.77 2.73
CA GLY A 438 6.45 -3.27 3.24
C GLY A 438 5.97 -2.04 2.46
N PHE A 439 4.79 -2.13 1.87
CA PHE A 439 4.16 -0.93 1.30
C PHE A 439 3.87 0.10 2.41
N GLY A 440 4.26 1.36 2.18
CA GLY A 440 3.88 2.52 3.01
C GLY A 440 4.54 2.65 4.39
N VAL A 441 5.37 1.70 4.83
CA VAL A 441 5.91 1.61 6.20
C VAL A 441 6.49 2.93 6.72
N GLN A 442 7.34 3.60 5.93
CA GLN A 442 7.98 4.86 6.33
C GLN A 442 6.97 6.01 6.42
N PHE A 443 6.00 6.09 5.50
CA PHE A 443 4.93 7.09 5.56
C PHE A 443 4.06 6.93 6.80
N PHE A 444 3.69 5.69 7.14
CA PHE A 444 2.92 5.41 8.36
C PHE A 444 3.72 5.67 9.63
N GLN A 445 5.04 5.42 9.62
CA GLN A 445 5.94 5.76 10.71
C GLN A 445 6.05 7.28 10.91
N MET A 446 6.30 8.01 9.82
CA MET A 446 6.47 9.47 9.83
C MET A 446 5.22 10.18 10.32
N ARG A 447 4.03 9.80 9.82
CA ARG A 447 2.78 10.43 10.25
C ARG A 447 2.47 10.18 11.72
N LYS A 448 2.72 8.96 12.21
CA LYS A 448 2.48 8.57 13.61
C LYS A 448 3.36 9.32 14.62
N LEU A 449 4.47 9.90 14.17
CA LEU A 449 5.37 10.71 15.00
C LEU A 449 5.30 12.21 14.69
N ASP A 450 4.31 12.66 13.91
CA ASP A 450 4.17 14.05 13.43
C ASP A 450 5.41 14.56 12.66
N LEU A 451 6.14 13.65 12.02
CA LEU A 451 7.39 13.94 11.29
C LEU A 451 7.18 14.23 9.80
N LEU A 452 6.04 13.87 9.19
CA LEU A 452 5.76 14.26 7.79
C LEU A 452 5.81 15.78 7.64
N GLN A 453 6.51 16.30 6.62
CA GLN A 453 6.65 17.75 6.40
C GLN A 453 5.28 18.46 6.38
N ILE A 454 5.22 19.64 6.99
CA ILE A 454 4.02 20.48 7.06
C ILE A 454 3.39 20.66 5.68
N GLY A 455 2.08 20.42 5.57
CA GLY A 455 1.34 20.44 4.31
C GLY A 455 1.28 19.12 3.55
N THR A 456 1.90 18.04 4.05
CA THR A 456 1.77 16.68 3.49
C THR A 456 0.45 16.03 3.92
N PRO A 457 -0.34 15.42 3.02
CA PRO A 457 -1.52 14.63 3.38
C PRO A 457 -1.20 13.51 4.39
N LEU A 458 -2.04 13.30 5.41
CA LEU A 458 -1.91 12.20 6.39
C LEU A 458 -2.65 10.93 5.93
N HIS A 459 -3.62 11.11 5.04
CA HIS A 459 -4.34 10.10 4.26
C HIS A 459 -4.72 10.67 2.89
N LEU A 460 -5.20 9.81 1.99
CA LEU A 460 -5.69 10.20 0.67
C LEU A 460 -7.22 10.20 0.65
N PRO A 461 -7.87 11.09 -0.13
CA PRO A 461 -9.31 11.06 -0.31
C PRO A 461 -9.74 9.82 -1.11
N LEU A 462 -11.02 9.43 -1.02
CA LEU A 462 -11.61 8.51 -2.00
C LEU A 462 -11.26 8.95 -3.44
N PRO A 463 -10.82 8.03 -4.32
CA PRO A 463 -10.31 8.42 -5.63
C PRO A 463 -11.33 9.20 -6.46
N GLY A 464 -10.90 10.27 -7.13
CA GLY A 464 -11.79 11.13 -7.93
C GLY A 464 -12.66 10.38 -8.94
N ALA A 465 -12.13 9.34 -9.60
CA ALA A 465 -12.91 8.56 -10.57
C ALA A 465 -14.02 7.74 -9.89
N LEU A 466 -13.83 7.29 -8.64
CA LEU A 466 -14.93 6.73 -7.85
C LEU A 466 -15.96 7.81 -7.55
N LEU A 467 -15.55 8.96 -7.02
CA LEU A 467 -16.46 10.07 -6.69
C LEU A 467 -17.29 10.51 -7.91
N GLN A 468 -16.67 10.56 -9.09
CA GLN A 468 -17.35 10.84 -10.36
C GLN A 468 -18.37 9.74 -10.73
N ASN A 469 -18.04 8.46 -10.53
CA ASN A 469 -18.97 7.35 -10.74
C ASN A 469 -20.14 7.35 -9.71
N LEU A 470 -19.93 7.93 -8.53
CA LEU A 470 -20.98 8.22 -7.53
C LEU A 470 -21.81 9.46 -7.88
N GLY A 471 -21.57 10.11 -9.03
CA GLY A 471 -22.31 11.27 -9.52
C GLY A 471 -21.82 12.62 -9.00
N LEU A 472 -20.69 12.67 -8.29
CA LEU A 472 -20.16 13.93 -7.73
C LEU A 472 -19.36 14.72 -8.77
N THR A 473 -19.50 16.04 -8.71
CA THR A 473 -18.76 17.00 -9.54
C THR A 473 -17.65 17.74 -8.78
N GLU A 474 -17.59 17.58 -7.46
CA GLU A 474 -16.56 18.14 -6.59
C GLU A 474 -15.75 16.99 -5.97
N PHE A 475 -14.43 17.12 -6.01
CA PHE A 475 -13.50 16.07 -5.58
C PHE A 475 -12.69 16.61 -4.40
N TYR A 476 -13.06 16.22 -3.17
CA TYR A 476 -12.34 16.63 -1.97
C TYR A 476 -10.92 16.05 -1.95
N THR A 477 -10.03 16.72 -1.21
CA THR A 477 -8.62 16.35 -1.11
C THR A 477 -7.97 16.93 0.16
N PHE A 478 -6.71 16.57 0.37
CA PHE A 478 -5.87 16.95 1.51
C PHE A 478 -4.50 17.47 1.03
N GLY A 479 -3.75 18.10 1.92
CA GLY A 479 -2.45 18.73 1.64
C GLY A 479 -2.50 20.26 1.61
N THR A 480 -1.34 20.88 1.36
CA THR A 480 -1.01 22.31 1.52
C THR A 480 -0.71 22.75 2.96
N VAL A 481 0.33 23.58 3.12
CA VAL A 481 0.66 24.25 4.40
C VAL A 481 -0.52 25.09 4.92
N ALA A 482 -1.34 25.65 4.03
CA ALA A 482 -2.51 26.45 4.39
C ALA A 482 -3.66 25.63 5.01
N ALA A 483 -3.68 24.30 4.79
CA ALA A 483 -4.67 23.38 5.35
C ALA A 483 -4.06 22.41 6.39
N ALA A 484 -2.88 22.74 6.92
CA ALA A 484 -2.15 21.96 7.92
C ALA A 484 -2.89 21.93 9.28
N ASP A 485 -3.84 21.01 9.42
CA ASP A 485 -4.74 20.87 10.56
C ASP A 485 -4.29 19.82 11.59
N GLY A 486 -3.35 18.93 11.22
CA GLY A 486 -2.93 17.77 12.02
C GLY A 486 -3.94 16.61 12.00
N ILE A 487 -4.97 16.66 11.15
CA ILE A 487 -6.05 15.67 11.06
C ILE A 487 -6.06 15.02 9.67
N GLY A 488 -6.23 15.84 8.62
CA GLY A 488 -6.12 15.40 7.23
C GLY A 488 -4.77 15.75 6.60
N THR A 489 -4.09 16.79 7.11
CA THR A 489 -2.83 17.32 6.59
C THR A 489 -1.84 17.59 7.71
N SER A 490 -0.58 17.19 7.56
CA SER A 490 0.46 17.37 8.56
C SER A 490 0.64 18.84 8.93
N ASN A 491 0.65 19.11 10.23
CA ASN A 491 1.04 20.39 10.85
C ASN A 491 2.39 20.31 11.58
N GLY A 492 3.01 19.12 11.59
CA GLY A 492 4.36 18.88 12.09
C GLY A 492 5.39 18.86 10.96
N GLY A 493 6.45 18.10 11.16
CA GLY A 493 7.58 18.02 10.22
C GLY A 493 8.91 17.82 10.95
N TRP A 494 9.76 16.95 10.40
CA TRP A 494 11.15 16.81 10.84
C TRP A 494 12.05 18.00 10.44
N ARG A 495 11.56 18.91 9.59
CA ARG A 495 12.28 20.02 8.96
C ARG A 495 11.46 21.30 8.95
#